data_AF-A0A7G1IHK4-F1
#
_entry.id   AF-A0A7G1IHK4-F1
#
_cell.length_a   1.000
_cell.length_b   1.000
_cell.length_c   1.000
_cell.angle_alpha   90.00
_cell.angle_beta   90.00
_cell.angle_gamma   90.00
#
_symmetry.space_group_name_H-M   'P 1'
#
loop_
_entity.id
_entity.type
_entity.pdbx_description
1 polymer ?
#
loop_
_entity_poly.entity_id
_entity_poly.type
_entity_poly.pdbx_seq_one_letter_code
_entity_poly.pdbx_strand_id
1 'polypeptide(L)'
;MSSDEKKRPDPRNSVAAQLVRHARDAYTLGVSDAGDPYGVHHDLPHIARPLRGGKTGLRAELAKWFFEANKVVASQQALADACGTLEGFAAEATPRRVYLRVAADVAGAYIDMGNPAGEVIEISGGSWDIGVRAPVLFRRTKLTAAMPTPLYGGDVSQLWEFVPIAEADRPPLLAWMVQALIQPDTAHPIPALLAEQGSAKSTVTRCLVDLVDPSVVPLRKAPRDAEGWVTAANASWVAALDNLSGELPQWLSDSLCRAVTGDGDVRRALYTDSDVSVIAFRRVPIVNGVDLQITQETLPNGHFRSNCPESASAAMTPSWPPRGPKPNPTFWVAY
;
A
#
# COMPACT_ATOMS: atom_id res chain seq x y z
N MET A 1 -67.75 -4.54 -10.46
CA MET A 1 -66.42 -4.99 -10.93
C MET A 1 -65.40 -4.13 -10.22
N SER A 2 -64.75 -4.71 -9.20
CA SER A 2 -63.82 -4.02 -8.30
C SER A 2 -62.51 -3.77 -9.03
N SER A 3 -62.14 -2.50 -9.15
CA SER A 3 -60.83 -2.06 -9.61
C SER A 3 -59.77 -2.44 -8.57
N ASP A 4 -58.84 -3.33 -8.95
CA ASP A 4 -57.64 -3.66 -8.17
C ASP A 4 -56.77 -2.41 -8.00
N GLU A 5 -56.95 -1.74 -6.87
CA GLU A 5 -56.11 -0.66 -6.42
C GLU A 5 -54.79 -1.28 -5.93
N LYS A 6 -53.82 -1.44 -6.85
CA LYS A 6 -52.44 -1.81 -6.50
C LYS A 6 -51.91 -0.81 -5.48
N LYS A 7 -51.91 -1.18 -4.20
CA LYS A 7 -51.25 -0.46 -3.11
C LYS A 7 -49.84 -0.08 -3.57
N ARG A 8 -49.59 1.22 -3.78
CA ARG A 8 -48.24 1.71 -4.08
C ARG A 8 -47.32 1.28 -2.93
N PRO A 9 -46.18 0.66 -3.19
CA PRO A 9 -45.27 0.24 -2.14
C PRO A 9 -44.83 1.46 -1.32
N ASP A 10 -44.85 1.33 0.01
CA ASP A 10 -44.41 2.39 0.93
C ASP A 10 -42.95 2.77 0.61
N PRO A 11 -42.65 4.02 0.24
CA PRO A 11 -41.30 4.48 -0.07
C PRO A 11 -40.29 4.17 1.04
N ARG A 12 -40.74 4.16 2.31
CA ARG A 12 -39.91 3.86 3.49
C ARG A 12 -39.46 2.40 3.54
N ASN A 13 -40.11 1.51 2.80
CA ASN A 13 -39.77 0.10 2.71
C ASN A 13 -39.10 -0.29 1.39
N SER A 14 -38.73 0.68 0.55
CA SER A 14 -37.93 0.41 -0.64
C SER A 14 -36.62 -0.32 -0.28
N VAL A 15 -36.13 -1.16 -1.19
CA VAL A 15 -34.85 -1.88 -1.02
C VAL A 15 -33.71 -0.90 -0.77
N ALA A 16 -33.66 0.21 -1.51
CA ALA A 16 -32.67 1.27 -1.32
C ALA A 16 -32.72 1.84 0.10
N ALA A 17 -33.90 2.17 0.62
CA ALA A 17 -34.05 2.69 1.98
C ALA A 17 -33.61 1.68 3.06
N GLN A 18 -33.86 0.37 2.85
CA GLN A 18 -33.39 -0.68 3.75
C GLN A 18 -31.86 -0.78 3.76
N LEU A 19 -31.23 -0.75 2.57
CA LEU A 19 -29.77 -0.76 2.43
C LEU A 19 -29.13 0.45 3.12
N VAL A 20 -29.70 1.66 2.93
CA VAL A 20 -29.21 2.89 3.56
C VAL A 20 -29.32 2.81 5.08
N ARG A 21 -30.46 2.34 5.61
CA ARG A 21 -30.62 2.15 7.07
C ARG A 21 -29.58 1.21 7.63
N HIS A 22 -29.45 0.01 7.05
CA HIS A 22 -28.47 -0.95 7.52
C HIS A 22 -27.04 -0.40 7.47
N ALA A 23 -26.65 0.26 6.38
CA ALA A 23 -25.34 0.87 6.26
C ALA A 23 -25.08 1.90 7.36
N ARG A 24 -26.08 2.74 7.71
CA ARG A 24 -25.95 3.74 8.78
C ARG A 24 -25.94 3.13 10.18
N ASP A 25 -26.53 1.95 10.36
CA ASP A 25 -26.54 1.23 11.64
C ASP A 25 -25.22 0.46 11.88
N ALA A 26 -24.62 -0.08 10.82
CA ALA A 26 -23.45 -0.96 10.90
C ALA A 26 -22.11 -0.27 10.57
N TYR A 27 -22.14 0.88 9.91
CA TYR A 27 -20.94 1.57 9.43
C TYR A 27 -20.93 3.03 9.85
N THR A 28 -19.73 3.50 10.19
CA THR A 28 -19.43 4.94 10.21
C THR A 28 -19.00 5.36 8.80
N LEU A 29 -19.71 6.30 8.21
CA LEU A 29 -19.41 6.83 6.88
C LEU A 29 -18.42 8.00 6.99
N GLY A 30 -17.57 8.16 5.99
CA GLY A 30 -16.62 9.27 5.94
C GLY A 30 -16.06 9.49 4.54
N VAL A 31 -15.23 10.51 4.43
CA VAL A 31 -14.54 10.88 3.19
C VAL A 31 -13.04 10.95 3.42
N SER A 32 -12.25 10.50 2.45
CA SER A 32 -10.80 10.60 2.51
C SER A 32 -10.33 12.05 2.29
N ASP A 33 -9.08 12.32 2.59
CA ASP A 33 -8.39 13.56 2.20
C ASP A 33 -8.37 13.79 0.68
N ALA A 34 -8.47 12.72 -0.12
CA ALA A 34 -8.64 12.78 -1.56
C ALA A 34 -10.09 12.94 -2.04
N GLY A 35 -11.07 13.03 -1.13
CA GLY A 35 -12.49 13.14 -1.47
C GLY A 35 -13.19 11.81 -1.76
N ASP A 36 -12.53 10.67 -1.52
CA ASP A 36 -13.13 9.35 -1.76
C ASP A 36 -14.05 8.94 -0.60
N PRO A 37 -15.34 8.65 -0.86
CA PRO A 37 -16.25 8.22 0.18
C PRO A 37 -15.97 6.76 0.60
N TYR A 38 -15.96 6.51 1.90
CA TYR A 38 -15.81 5.18 2.51
C TYR A 38 -16.79 4.93 3.65
N GLY A 39 -16.95 3.66 4.01
CA GLY A 39 -17.56 3.24 5.27
C GLY A 39 -16.60 2.35 6.06
N VAL A 40 -16.60 2.49 7.39
CA VAL A 40 -15.89 1.58 8.30
C VAL A 40 -16.91 0.80 9.11
N HIS A 41 -16.83 -0.53 9.10
CA HIS A 41 -17.72 -1.36 9.90
C HIS A 41 -17.39 -1.20 11.38
N HIS A 42 -18.38 -1.21 12.27
CA HIS A 42 -18.15 -1.01 13.71
C HIS A 42 -17.25 -2.08 14.36
N ASP A 43 -17.22 -3.30 13.80
CA ASP A 43 -16.32 -4.37 14.25
C ASP A 43 -14.88 -4.19 13.75
N LEU A 44 -14.68 -3.45 12.66
CA LEU A 44 -13.37 -3.17 12.05
C LEU A 44 -13.22 -1.66 11.83
N PRO A 45 -13.21 -0.84 12.91
CA PRO A 45 -13.40 0.60 12.83
C PRO A 45 -12.23 1.35 12.16
N HIS A 46 -11.12 0.66 11.92
CA HIS A 46 -9.90 1.19 11.30
C HIS A 46 -9.73 0.72 9.85
N ILE A 47 -10.65 -0.07 9.29
CA ILE A 47 -10.56 -0.58 7.91
C ILE A 47 -11.62 0.09 7.03
N ALA A 48 -11.19 1.05 6.21
CA ALA A 48 -12.02 1.76 5.26
C ALA A 48 -12.39 0.89 4.06
N ARG A 49 -13.71 0.77 3.81
CA ARG A 49 -14.29 0.16 2.61
C ARG A 49 -14.76 1.27 1.68
N PRO A 50 -14.21 1.38 0.46
CA PRO A 50 -14.68 2.40 -0.46
C PRO A 50 -16.15 2.15 -0.82
N LEU A 51 -16.97 3.20 -0.84
CA LEU A 51 -18.37 3.11 -1.30
C LEU A 51 -18.39 2.72 -2.78
N ARG A 52 -17.48 3.33 -3.54
CA ARG A 52 -17.20 3.05 -4.94
C ARG A 52 -16.09 2.01 -5.04
N GLY A 53 -16.43 0.74 -5.22
CA GLY A 53 -15.42 -0.29 -5.39
C GLY A 53 -16.05 -1.63 -5.74
N GLY A 54 -15.58 -2.27 -6.80
CA GLY A 54 -16.19 -3.47 -7.39
C GLY A 54 -16.51 -4.59 -6.40
N LYS A 55 -15.61 -5.58 -6.23
CA LYS A 55 -15.87 -6.76 -5.38
C LYS A 55 -15.52 -6.58 -3.90
N THR A 56 -14.82 -5.52 -3.55
CA THR A 56 -14.25 -5.28 -2.20
C THR A 56 -14.74 -3.98 -1.56
N GLY A 57 -15.73 -3.32 -2.16
CA GLY A 57 -16.33 -2.09 -1.65
C GLY A 57 -17.63 -2.34 -0.90
N LEU A 58 -18.09 -1.32 -0.18
CA LEU A 58 -19.28 -1.36 0.66
C LEU A 58 -20.53 -1.78 -0.15
N ARG A 59 -20.63 -1.37 -1.42
CA ARG A 59 -21.73 -1.79 -2.32
C ARG A 59 -21.91 -3.32 -2.38
N ALA A 60 -20.82 -4.07 -2.46
CA ALA A 60 -20.88 -5.53 -2.52
C ALA A 60 -21.28 -6.15 -1.18
N GLU A 61 -20.82 -5.58 -0.07
CA GLU A 61 -21.18 -6.01 1.29
C GLU A 61 -22.68 -5.77 1.57
N LEU A 62 -23.22 -4.60 1.17
CA LEU A 62 -24.64 -4.31 1.28
C LEU A 62 -25.51 -5.24 0.43
N ALA A 63 -25.06 -5.57 -0.80
CA ALA A 63 -25.75 -6.52 -1.66
C ALA A 63 -25.78 -7.93 -1.04
N LYS A 64 -24.65 -8.38 -0.46
CA LYS A 64 -24.55 -9.66 0.26
C LYS A 64 -25.51 -9.67 1.45
N TRP A 65 -25.42 -8.67 2.32
CA TRP A 65 -26.28 -8.56 3.51
C TRP A 65 -27.76 -8.61 3.14
N PHE A 66 -28.19 -7.85 2.13
CA PHE A 66 -29.59 -7.81 1.74
C PHE A 66 -30.10 -9.16 1.25
N PHE A 67 -29.28 -9.89 0.48
CA PHE A 67 -29.62 -11.25 0.06
C PHE A 67 -29.66 -12.21 1.25
N GLU A 68 -28.72 -12.12 2.19
CA GLU A 68 -28.72 -12.98 3.37
C GLU A 68 -29.95 -12.75 4.26
N ALA A 69 -30.37 -11.49 4.43
CA ALA A 69 -31.51 -11.09 5.24
C ALA A 69 -32.87 -11.42 4.58
N ASN A 70 -33.00 -11.23 3.26
CA ASN A 70 -34.30 -11.30 2.57
C ASN A 70 -34.45 -12.49 1.63
N LYS A 71 -33.35 -13.21 1.32
CA LYS A 71 -33.25 -14.24 0.29
C LYS A 71 -33.66 -13.77 -1.12
N VAL A 72 -33.60 -12.45 -1.35
CA VAL A 72 -33.90 -11.78 -2.62
C VAL A 72 -32.72 -10.89 -3.01
N VAL A 73 -32.40 -10.87 -4.31
CA VAL A 73 -31.30 -10.05 -4.85
C VAL A 73 -31.74 -8.59 -4.95
N ALA A 74 -30.93 -7.67 -4.42
CA ALA A 74 -31.13 -6.24 -4.63
C ALA A 74 -30.87 -5.87 -6.10
N SER A 75 -31.75 -5.05 -6.69
CA SER A 75 -31.54 -4.58 -8.07
C SER A 75 -30.34 -3.63 -8.17
N GLN A 76 -29.75 -3.53 -9.36
CA GLN A 76 -28.64 -2.60 -9.61
C GLN A 76 -29.03 -1.14 -9.31
N GLN A 77 -30.27 -0.76 -9.63
CA GLN A 77 -30.83 0.56 -9.34
C GLN A 77 -30.93 0.81 -7.83
N ALA A 78 -31.49 -0.14 -7.07
CA ALA A 78 -31.63 0.03 -5.62
C ALA A 78 -30.28 0.17 -4.92
N LEU A 79 -29.28 -0.60 -5.35
CA LEU A 79 -27.90 -0.47 -4.84
C LEU A 79 -27.28 0.88 -5.24
N ALA A 80 -27.54 1.38 -6.45
CA ALA A 80 -27.03 2.67 -6.92
C ALA A 80 -27.65 3.83 -6.13
N ASP A 81 -28.97 3.83 -5.97
CA ASP A 81 -29.70 4.83 -5.18
C ASP A 81 -29.23 4.85 -3.72
N ALA A 82 -29.03 3.66 -3.13
CA ALA A 82 -28.51 3.53 -1.79
C ALA A 82 -27.07 4.08 -1.67
N CYS A 83 -26.17 3.69 -2.57
CA CYS A 83 -24.79 4.19 -2.56
C CYS A 83 -24.74 5.70 -2.75
N GLY A 84 -25.50 6.27 -3.70
CA GLY A 84 -25.54 7.72 -3.91
C GLY A 84 -26.06 8.48 -2.67
N THR A 85 -27.04 7.91 -1.97
CA THR A 85 -27.51 8.47 -0.69
C THR A 85 -26.43 8.41 0.39
N LEU A 86 -25.72 7.28 0.50
CA LEU A 86 -24.63 7.09 1.47
C LEU A 86 -23.43 7.99 1.17
N GLU A 87 -23.14 8.25 -0.10
CA GLU A 87 -22.11 9.22 -0.52
C GLU A 87 -22.48 10.65 -0.06
N GLY A 88 -23.76 11.02 -0.15
CA GLY A 88 -24.26 12.29 0.40
C GLY A 88 -24.00 12.41 1.90
N PHE A 89 -24.31 11.38 2.67
CA PHE A 89 -24.00 11.36 4.12
C PHE A 89 -22.49 11.37 4.39
N ALA A 90 -21.69 10.64 3.62
CA ALA A 90 -20.25 10.60 3.76
C ALA A 90 -19.60 11.97 3.50
N ALA A 91 -20.16 12.76 2.58
CA ALA A 91 -19.68 14.10 2.23
C ALA A 91 -19.86 15.14 3.36
N GLU A 92 -20.74 14.89 4.34
CA GLU A 92 -20.91 15.76 5.51
C GLU A 92 -19.80 15.55 6.56
N ALA A 93 -19.04 14.46 6.47
CA ALA A 93 -17.99 14.13 7.42
C ALA A 93 -16.72 14.98 7.19
N THR A 94 -15.99 15.25 8.28
CA THR A 94 -14.65 15.83 8.17
C THR A 94 -13.71 14.86 7.45
N PRO A 95 -13.00 15.30 6.39
CA PRO A 95 -12.05 14.45 5.69
C PRO A 95 -10.98 13.87 6.63
N ARG A 96 -10.72 12.56 6.49
CA ARG A 96 -9.68 11.86 7.24
C ARG A 96 -8.73 11.18 6.28
N ARG A 97 -7.44 11.22 6.60
CA ARG A 97 -6.43 10.50 5.83
C ARG A 97 -6.62 8.98 5.94
N VAL A 98 -6.49 8.29 4.81
CA VAL A 98 -6.60 6.84 4.73
C VAL A 98 -5.29 6.26 4.21
N TYR A 99 -4.66 5.42 5.01
CA TYR A 99 -3.35 4.82 4.76
C TYR A 99 -3.47 3.47 4.06
N LEU A 100 -2.38 2.95 3.48
CA LEU A 100 -2.38 1.62 2.86
C LEU A 100 -1.94 0.51 3.83
N ARG A 101 -0.75 0.68 4.41
CA ARG A 101 -0.13 -0.31 5.29
C ARG A 101 0.30 0.29 6.61
N VAL A 102 1.05 1.38 6.55
CA VAL A 102 1.62 2.06 7.71
C VAL A 102 0.96 3.42 7.85
N ALA A 103 0.55 3.72 9.07
CA ALA A 103 -0.09 4.96 9.47
C ALA A 103 0.60 5.51 10.71
N ALA A 104 0.52 6.82 10.91
CA ALA A 104 0.97 7.46 12.12
C ALA A 104 -0.19 8.25 12.74
N ASP A 105 -0.16 8.32 14.07
CA ASP A 105 -0.94 9.24 14.88
C ASP A 105 -0.05 9.78 16.01
N VAL A 106 -0.57 10.70 16.83
CA VAL A 106 0.16 11.33 17.95
C VAL A 106 0.81 10.30 18.89
N ALA A 107 0.19 9.13 19.08
CA ALA A 107 0.69 8.08 19.97
C ALA A 107 1.85 7.25 19.39
N GLY A 108 2.00 7.18 18.07
CA GLY A 108 2.97 6.30 17.43
C GLY A 108 2.58 5.84 16.03
N ALA A 109 3.17 4.73 15.60
CA ALA A 109 2.93 4.13 14.30
C ALA A 109 2.02 2.90 14.40
N TYR A 110 1.22 2.68 13.36
CA TYR A 110 0.27 1.57 13.26
C TYR A 110 0.49 0.86 11.93
N ILE A 111 0.58 -0.46 11.96
CA ILE A 111 0.79 -1.29 10.77
C ILE A 111 -0.39 -2.24 10.62
N ASP A 112 -1.18 -2.06 9.57
CA ASP A 112 -2.23 -3.01 9.21
C ASP A 112 -1.60 -4.37 8.87
N MET A 113 -1.96 -5.42 9.61
CA MET A 113 -1.43 -6.77 9.31
C MET A 113 -2.09 -7.38 8.08
N GLY A 114 -3.11 -6.75 7.47
CA GLY A 114 -3.71 -7.20 6.22
C GLY A 114 -4.58 -8.47 6.35
N ASN A 115 -4.68 -9.05 7.55
CA ASN A 115 -5.44 -10.27 7.79
C ASN A 115 -6.94 -10.00 8.02
N PRO A 116 -7.82 -10.99 7.83
CA PRO A 116 -9.27 -10.81 8.00
C PRO A 116 -9.72 -10.41 9.40
N ALA A 117 -8.93 -10.70 10.44
CA ALA A 117 -9.24 -10.34 11.83
C ALA A 117 -9.08 -8.83 12.10
N GLY A 118 -8.42 -8.09 11.19
CA GLY A 118 -8.18 -6.66 11.39
C GLY A 118 -7.16 -6.39 12.48
N GLU A 119 -6.17 -7.27 12.62
CA GLU A 119 -5.08 -7.04 13.56
C GLU A 119 -4.16 -5.93 13.03
N VAL A 120 -3.67 -5.13 13.97
CA VAL A 120 -2.80 -3.98 13.73
C VAL A 120 -1.66 -4.05 14.73
N ILE A 121 -0.43 -3.89 14.25
CA ILE A 121 0.72 -3.70 15.12
C ILE A 121 0.77 -2.23 15.51
N GLU A 122 0.68 -1.94 16.80
CA GLU A 122 0.87 -0.60 17.37
C GLU A 122 2.32 -0.49 17.86
N ILE A 123 3.04 0.55 17.43
CA ILE A 123 4.41 0.83 17.82
C ILE A 123 4.44 2.17 18.55
N SER A 124 4.74 2.16 19.84
CA SER A 124 4.84 3.34 20.69
C SER A 124 5.83 3.13 21.84
N GLY A 125 6.50 4.21 22.26
CA GLY A 125 7.39 4.19 23.42
C GLY A 125 8.59 3.22 23.33
N GLY A 126 9.00 2.81 22.13
CA GLY A 126 10.08 1.81 21.94
C GLY A 126 9.63 0.36 22.07
N SER A 127 8.32 0.12 22.19
CA SER A 127 7.68 -1.20 22.22
C SER A 127 6.66 -1.34 21.10
N TRP A 128 6.20 -2.56 20.87
CA TRP A 128 5.06 -2.82 19.99
C TRP A 128 4.15 -3.88 20.58
N ASP A 129 2.87 -3.84 20.23
CA ASP A 129 1.88 -4.87 20.56
C ASP A 129 0.87 -5.04 19.41
N ILE A 130 0.07 -6.10 19.43
CA ILE A 130 -0.96 -6.39 18.43
C ILE A 130 -2.34 -6.08 19.02
N GLY A 131 -3.04 -5.16 18.38
CA GLY A 131 -4.43 -4.82 18.70
C GLY A 131 -5.39 -5.14 17.54
N VAL A 132 -6.69 -4.96 17.81
CA VAL A 132 -7.77 -5.09 16.79
C VAL A 132 -8.49 -3.77 16.54
N ARG A 133 -7.97 -2.67 17.10
CA ARG A 133 -8.47 -1.30 16.94
C ARG A 133 -7.30 -0.35 16.85
N ALA A 134 -7.44 0.69 16.03
CA ALA A 134 -6.46 1.75 15.88
C ALA A 134 -7.18 3.10 15.65
N PRO A 135 -6.61 4.24 16.07
CA PRO A 135 -7.17 5.57 15.85
C PRO A 135 -6.99 6.08 14.41
N VAL A 136 -6.39 5.28 13.53
CA VAL A 136 -6.11 5.58 12.11
C VAL A 136 -7.03 4.78 11.19
N LEU A 137 -7.02 5.10 9.89
CA LEU A 137 -7.79 4.41 8.87
C LEU A 137 -6.88 3.78 7.82
N PHE A 138 -7.14 2.53 7.45
CA PHE A 138 -6.46 1.82 6.38
C PHE A 138 -7.42 1.45 5.25
N ARG A 139 -6.96 1.57 4.00
CA ARG A 139 -7.61 1.03 2.82
C ARG A 139 -6.75 -0.11 2.28
N ARG A 140 -7.33 -1.31 2.29
CA ARG A 140 -6.70 -2.48 1.66
C ARG A 140 -7.02 -2.51 0.17
N THR A 141 -6.02 -2.86 -0.63
CA THR A 141 -6.18 -3.09 -2.06
C THR A 141 -6.12 -4.59 -2.35
N LYS A 142 -6.28 -4.99 -3.61
CA LYS A 142 -6.08 -6.38 -4.01
C LYS A 142 -4.62 -6.85 -3.85
N LEU A 143 -3.68 -5.92 -3.68
CA LEU A 143 -2.28 -6.23 -3.48
C LEU A 143 -1.93 -6.39 -2.00
N THR A 144 -2.77 -5.90 -1.07
CA THR A 144 -2.55 -6.08 0.37
C THR A 144 -2.63 -7.57 0.73
N ALA A 145 -1.49 -8.18 1.10
CA ALA A 145 -1.46 -9.52 1.68
C ALA A 145 -1.31 -9.45 3.21
N ALA A 146 -1.65 -10.57 3.86
CA ALA A 146 -1.51 -10.71 5.30
C ALA A 146 -0.03 -10.82 5.70
N MET A 147 0.36 -10.08 6.73
CA MET A 147 1.64 -10.23 7.41
C MET A 147 1.64 -11.49 8.28
N PRO A 148 2.78 -12.20 8.40
CA PRO A 148 2.94 -13.18 9.46
C PRO A 148 2.83 -12.50 10.83
N THR A 149 2.26 -13.20 11.82
CA THR A 149 2.23 -12.71 13.19
C THR A 149 3.65 -12.59 13.73
N PRO A 150 4.12 -11.38 14.11
CA PRO A 150 5.46 -11.19 14.63
C PRO A 150 5.63 -11.88 15.99
N LEU A 151 6.85 -12.31 16.27
CA LEU A 151 7.23 -12.92 17.56
C LEU A 151 8.14 -11.97 18.34
N TYR A 152 7.99 -11.95 19.66
CA TYR A 152 8.88 -11.23 20.55
C TYR A 152 10.27 -11.89 20.62
N GLY A 153 11.32 -11.08 20.84
CA GLY A 153 12.68 -11.58 21.07
C GLY A 153 13.43 -12.03 19.82
N GLY A 154 13.07 -11.55 18.63
CA GLY A 154 13.79 -11.85 17.39
C GLY A 154 15.21 -11.28 17.34
N ASP A 155 16.06 -11.90 16.52
CA ASP A 155 17.44 -11.45 16.26
C ASP A 155 17.55 -10.91 14.84
N VAL A 156 17.85 -9.61 14.72
CA VAL A 156 18.02 -8.93 13.41
C VAL A 156 19.20 -9.48 12.62
N SER A 157 20.16 -10.14 13.26
CA SER A 157 21.31 -10.75 12.57
C SER A 157 20.89 -11.85 11.59
N GLN A 158 19.78 -12.55 11.89
CA GLN A 158 19.23 -13.62 11.05
C GLN A 158 18.71 -13.11 9.71
N LEU A 159 18.34 -11.82 9.61
CA LEU A 159 17.92 -11.22 8.34
C LEU A 159 18.99 -11.37 7.25
N TRP A 160 20.26 -11.28 7.64
CA TRP A 160 21.39 -11.27 6.70
C TRP A 160 21.67 -12.65 6.07
N GLU A 161 21.05 -13.72 6.58
CA GLU A 161 21.05 -15.04 5.94
C GLU A 161 20.19 -15.06 4.67
N PHE A 162 19.14 -14.22 4.61
CA PHE A 162 18.20 -14.12 3.48
C PHE A 162 18.50 -12.94 2.54
N VAL A 163 19.24 -11.96 3.04
CA VAL A 163 19.58 -10.72 2.31
C VAL A 163 21.11 -10.66 2.14
N PRO A 164 21.68 -11.37 1.14
CA PRO A 164 23.10 -11.31 0.83
C PRO A 164 23.46 -9.93 0.27
N ILE A 165 23.88 -9.03 1.16
CA ILE A 165 24.42 -7.70 0.84
C ILE A 165 25.75 -7.48 1.57
N ALA A 166 26.55 -6.53 1.11
CA ALA A 166 27.79 -6.18 1.78
C ALA A 166 27.53 -5.71 3.22
N GLU A 167 28.45 -5.99 4.15
CA GLU A 167 28.23 -5.66 5.57
C GLU A 167 28.07 -4.16 5.81
N ALA A 168 28.77 -3.34 5.04
CA ALA A 168 28.66 -1.88 5.07
C ALA A 168 27.28 -1.37 4.65
N ASP A 169 26.54 -2.16 3.88
CA ASP A 169 25.22 -1.82 3.34
C ASP A 169 24.08 -2.23 4.28
N ARG A 170 24.38 -3.04 5.31
CA ARG A 170 23.38 -3.55 6.27
C ARG A 170 22.74 -2.43 7.11
N PRO A 171 23.48 -1.51 7.75
CA PRO A 171 22.86 -0.44 8.54
C PRO A 171 21.91 0.48 7.77
N PRO A 172 22.25 1.02 6.58
CA PRO A 172 21.33 1.89 5.83
C PRO A 172 20.10 1.14 5.32
N LEU A 173 20.24 -0.13 4.92
CA LEU A 173 19.09 -0.95 4.54
C LEU A 173 18.16 -1.21 5.73
N LEU A 174 18.70 -1.56 6.89
CA LEU A 174 17.91 -1.74 8.12
C LEU A 174 17.21 -0.43 8.52
N ALA A 175 17.91 0.71 8.45
CA ALA A 175 17.32 2.01 8.73
C ALA A 175 16.15 2.34 7.79
N TRP A 176 16.29 2.05 6.48
CA TRP A 176 15.19 2.20 5.52
C TRP A 176 13.98 1.32 5.89
N MET A 177 14.18 0.06 6.26
CA MET A 177 13.10 -0.85 6.67
C MET A 177 12.37 -0.34 7.92
N VAL A 178 13.13 0.06 8.95
CA VAL A 178 12.57 0.64 10.17
C VAL A 178 11.80 1.91 9.84
N GLN A 179 12.38 2.82 9.07
CA GLN A 179 11.72 4.06 8.64
C GLN A 179 10.41 3.78 7.91
N ALA A 180 10.38 2.78 7.03
CA ALA A 180 9.18 2.37 6.31
C ALA A 180 8.06 1.86 7.23
N LEU A 181 8.38 1.36 8.42
CA LEU A 181 7.44 0.82 9.41
C LEU A 181 6.98 1.85 10.45
N ILE A 182 7.74 2.92 10.70
CA ILE A 182 7.45 3.87 11.78
C ILE A 182 7.28 5.33 11.35
N GLN A 183 7.68 5.70 10.12
CA GLN A 183 7.65 7.09 9.66
C GLN A 183 6.94 7.23 8.31
N PRO A 184 5.61 7.01 8.22
CA PRO A 184 4.86 7.12 6.97
C PRO A 184 4.79 8.56 6.42
N ASP A 185 5.13 9.55 7.24
CA ASP A 185 5.02 10.97 6.94
C ASP A 185 6.32 11.67 6.58
N THR A 186 7.41 10.91 6.49
CA THR A 186 8.72 11.42 6.09
C THR A 186 9.12 10.86 4.73
N ALA A 187 9.94 11.60 3.99
CA ALA A 187 10.57 11.08 2.78
C ALA A 187 11.44 9.85 3.09
N HIS A 188 11.25 8.77 2.33
CA HIS A 188 12.05 7.55 2.38
C HIS A 188 13.12 7.55 1.29
N PRO A 189 14.37 7.12 1.56
CA PRO A 189 15.32 6.90 0.51
C PRO A 189 14.85 5.78 -0.42
N ILE A 190 15.36 5.77 -1.66
CA ILE A 190 15.08 4.76 -2.68
C ILE A 190 16.27 3.80 -2.75
N PRO A 191 16.21 2.61 -2.15
CA PRO A 191 17.29 1.64 -2.28
C PRO A 191 17.34 1.13 -3.71
N ALA A 192 18.55 1.07 -4.25
CA ALA A 192 18.85 0.52 -5.55
C ALA A 192 19.74 -0.72 -5.38
N LEU A 193 19.15 -1.90 -5.60
CA LEU A 193 19.91 -3.15 -5.58
C LEU A 193 20.53 -3.39 -6.96
N LEU A 194 21.85 -3.23 -7.04
CA LEU A 194 22.63 -3.34 -8.28
C LEU A 194 23.51 -4.57 -8.23
N ALA A 195 23.47 -5.38 -9.28
CA ALA A 195 24.36 -6.53 -9.46
C ALA A 195 24.21 -7.08 -10.88
N GLU A 196 25.09 -8.00 -11.26
CA GLU A 196 24.97 -8.74 -12.51
C GLU A 196 23.73 -9.64 -12.55
N GLN A 197 23.37 -10.08 -13.76
CA GLN A 197 22.26 -11.01 -13.95
C GLN A 197 22.55 -12.32 -13.22
N GLY A 198 21.56 -12.84 -12.47
CA GLY A 198 21.72 -14.07 -11.68
C GLY A 198 22.08 -13.87 -10.21
N SER A 199 22.39 -12.64 -9.75
CA SER A 199 22.78 -12.36 -8.35
C SER A 199 21.61 -12.22 -7.37
N ALA A 200 20.55 -13.03 -7.49
CA ALA A 200 19.42 -13.09 -6.54
C ALA A 200 18.69 -11.76 -6.18
N LYS A 201 18.92 -10.64 -6.88
CA LYS A 201 18.34 -9.32 -6.58
C LYS A 201 16.83 -9.30 -6.41
N SER A 202 16.12 -9.96 -7.33
CA SER A 202 14.65 -10.07 -7.26
C SER A 202 14.21 -10.85 -6.02
N THR A 203 14.97 -11.88 -5.62
CA THR A 203 14.73 -12.62 -4.36
C THR A 203 14.93 -11.72 -3.16
N VAL A 204 16.04 -10.98 -3.09
CA VAL A 204 16.32 -10.04 -1.98
C VAL A 204 15.25 -8.95 -1.90
N THR A 205 14.91 -8.34 -3.04
CA THR A 205 13.86 -7.31 -3.12
C THR A 205 12.53 -7.87 -2.61
N ARG A 206 12.18 -9.10 -3.00
CA ARG A 206 10.97 -9.76 -2.51
C ARG A 206 11.01 -9.97 -1.00
N CYS A 207 12.10 -10.48 -0.44
CA CYS A 207 12.25 -10.65 1.01
C CYS A 207 12.07 -9.32 1.77
N LEU A 208 12.63 -8.22 1.26
CA LEU A 208 12.48 -6.89 1.85
C LEU A 208 11.03 -6.38 1.77
N VAL A 209 10.38 -6.54 0.61
CA VAL A 209 8.97 -6.16 0.43
C VAL A 209 8.07 -6.98 1.35
N ASP A 210 8.26 -8.30 1.41
CA ASP A 210 7.44 -9.19 2.23
C ASP A 210 7.61 -8.95 3.73
N LEU A 211 8.71 -8.34 4.16
CA LEU A 211 8.90 -7.96 5.56
C LEU A 211 8.20 -6.63 5.92
N VAL A 212 7.98 -5.73 4.96
CA VAL A 212 7.46 -4.37 5.19
C VAL A 212 6.02 -4.18 4.71
N ASP A 213 5.67 -4.71 3.53
CA ASP A 213 4.34 -4.64 2.93
C ASP A 213 4.08 -5.89 2.07
N PRO A 214 3.81 -7.06 2.69
CA PRO A 214 3.50 -8.28 1.97
C PRO A 214 2.45 -8.05 0.90
N SER A 215 2.74 -8.60 -0.29
CA SER A 215 1.89 -8.41 -1.46
C SER A 215 1.73 -9.69 -2.26
N VAL A 216 0.56 -9.87 -2.85
CA VAL A 216 0.29 -10.95 -3.81
C VAL A 216 1.18 -10.81 -5.06
N VAL A 217 1.59 -9.58 -5.37
CA VAL A 217 2.54 -9.24 -6.44
C VAL A 217 3.62 -8.34 -5.85
N PRO A 218 4.66 -8.91 -5.22
CA PRO A 218 5.67 -8.15 -4.48
C PRO A 218 6.64 -7.40 -5.39
N LEU A 219 6.84 -7.87 -6.63
CA LEU A 219 7.72 -7.25 -7.62
C LEU A 219 6.91 -6.83 -8.84
N ARG A 220 7.20 -5.65 -9.39
CA ARG A 220 6.49 -5.10 -10.55
C ARG A 220 7.45 -4.70 -11.63
N LYS A 221 7.01 -4.83 -12.88
CA LYS A 221 7.72 -4.27 -14.02
C LYS A 221 7.66 -2.74 -13.95
N ALA A 222 8.66 -2.09 -14.54
CA ALA A 222 8.62 -0.66 -14.78
C ALA A 222 7.30 -0.25 -15.47
N PRO A 223 6.63 0.82 -15.00
CA PRO A 223 5.51 1.39 -15.73
C PRO A 223 5.98 1.95 -17.08
N ARG A 224 5.06 2.04 -18.04
CA ARG A 224 5.35 2.59 -19.37
C ARG A 224 5.24 4.11 -19.42
N ASP A 225 4.49 4.69 -18.49
CA ASP A 225 4.17 6.11 -18.39
C ASP A 225 3.82 6.49 -16.93
N ALA A 226 3.67 7.80 -16.70
CA ALA A 226 3.33 8.36 -15.39
C ALA A 226 1.97 7.87 -14.87
N GLU A 227 0.99 7.65 -15.77
CA GLU A 227 -0.34 7.19 -15.37
C GLU A 227 -0.30 5.77 -14.80
N GLY A 228 0.46 4.88 -15.44
CA GLY A 228 0.75 3.53 -14.99
C GLY A 228 1.50 3.53 -13.65
N TRP A 229 2.45 4.47 -13.46
CA TRP A 229 3.11 4.65 -12.16
C TRP A 229 2.13 5.00 -11.05
N VAL A 230 1.30 6.03 -11.24
CA VAL A 230 0.32 6.45 -10.22
C VAL A 230 -0.62 5.29 -9.87
N THR A 231 -1.04 4.48 -10.85
CA THR A 231 -1.87 3.30 -10.60
C THR A 231 -1.15 2.25 -9.75
N ALA A 232 0.12 1.98 -10.05
CA ALA A 232 0.93 1.02 -9.30
C ALA A 232 1.26 1.52 -7.88
N ALA A 233 1.61 2.80 -7.75
CA ALA A 233 1.95 3.44 -6.48
C ALA A 233 0.72 3.58 -5.57
N ASN A 234 -0.47 3.84 -6.12
CA ASN A 234 -1.70 3.92 -5.31
C ASN A 234 -2.20 2.54 -4.80
N ALA A 235 -1.55 1.44 -5.20
CA ALA A 235 -1.97 0.09 -4.84
C ALA A 235 -1.24 -0.52 -3.63
N SER A 236 -0.05 -0.05 -3.28
CA SER A 236 0.77 -0.60 -2.17
C SER A 236 1.58 0.48 -1.48
N TRP A 237 1.98 0.22 -0.23
CA TRP A 237 2.86 1.09 0.54
C TRP A 237 4.30 1.04 0.02
N VAL A 238 4.80 -0.19 -0.22
CA VAL A 238 6.09 -0.41 -0.87
C VAL A 238 5.88 -0.61 -2.37
N ALA A 239 6.63 0.13 -3.19
CA ALA A 239 6.57 0.05 -4.65
C ALA A 239 7.89 -0.51 -5.20
N ALA A 240 7.95 -1.82 -5.39
CA ALA A 240 9.15 -2.49 -5.90
C ALA A 240 9.16 -2.59 -7.42
N LEU A 241 10.08 -1.86 -8.07
CA LEU A 241 10.33 -1.96 -9.51
C LEU A 241 11.50 -2.92 -9.75
N ASP A 242 11.20 -4.01 -10.45
CA ASP A 242 12.12 -5.11 -10.71
C ASP A 242 12.61 -5.07 -12.16
N ASN A 243 13.87 -5.49 -12.33
CA ASN A 243 14.54 -5.65 -13.62
C ASN A 243 14.61 -4.35 -14.44
N LEU A 244 14.96 -3.24 -13.80
CA LEU A 244 15.34 -2.01 -14.49
C LEU A 244 16.71 -2.18 -15.17
N SER A 245 16.91 -1.52 -16.30
CA SER A 245 18.16 -1.60 -17.05
C SER A 245 18.43 -0.30 -17.79
N GLY A 246 19.70 0.07 -17.90
CA GLY A 246 20.13 1.29 -18.59
C GLY A 246 19.84 2.56 -17.80
N GLU A 247 19.58 3.65 -18.51
CA GLU A 247 19.25 4.96 -17.92
C GLU A 247 17.77 5.02 -17.52
N LEU A 248 17.49 5.57 -16.34
CA LEU A 248 16.12 5.83 -15.90
C LEU A 248 15.50 6.95 -16.76
N PRO A 249 14.33 6.73 -17.39
CA PRO A 249 13.63 7.81 -18.06
C PRO A 249 13.34 8.96 -17.10
N GLN A 250 13.54 10.21 -17.55
CA GLN A 250 13.35 11.40 -16.70
C GLN A 250 11.97 11.42 -16.02
N TRP A 251 10.92 11.05 -16.76
CA TRP A 251 9.56 11.01 -16.21
C TRP A 251 9.43 10.04 -15.03
N LEU A 252 10.16 8.91 -15.05
CA LEU A 252 10.12 7.90 -13.99
C LEU A 252 10.95 8.34 -12.79
N SER A 253 12.12 8.95 -13.04
CA SER A 253 12.92 9.65 -12.03
C SER A 253 12.09 10.65 -11.23
N ASP A 254 11.41 11.57 -11.94
CA ASP A 254 10.61 12.63 -11.33
C ASP A 254 9.42 12.03 -10.55
N SER A 255 8.81 10.98 -11.11
CA SER A 255 7.70 10.24 -10.50
C SER A 255 8.10 9.53 -9.20
N LEU A 256 9.29 8.92 -9.17
CA LEU A 256 9.85 8.26 -7.98
C LEU A 256 10.18 9.29 -6.89
N CYS A 257 10.78 10.43 -7.26
CA CYS A 257 11.08 11.51 -6.32
C CYS A 257 9.82 12.10 -5.69
N ARG A 258 8.78 12.38 -6.51
CA ARG A 258 7.48 12.87 -6.01
C ARG A 258 6.80 11.88 -5.09
N ALA A 259 6.87 10.59 -5.41
CA ALA A 259 6.28 9.55 -4.58
C ALA A 259 6.95 9.46 -3.20
N VAL A 260 8.23 9.78 -3.10
CA VAL A 260 8.95 9.84 -1.82
C VAL A 260 8.60 11.12 -1.04
N THR A 261 8.51 12.26 -1.70
CA THR A 261 8.20 13.54 -1.02
C THR A 261 6.74 13.63 -0.61
N GLY A 262 5.84 12.90 -1.27
CA GLY A 262 4.40 13.00 -1.05
C GLY A 262 3.73 14.05 -1.94
N ASP A 263 4.45 14.58 -2.94
CA ASP A 263 3.91 15.60 -3.84
C ASP A 263 2.80 15.00 -4.72
N GLY A 264 1.73 15.78 -4.88
CA GLY A 264 0.55 15.38 -5.66
C GLY A 264 0.83 15.25 -7.14
N ASP A 265 0.30 14.19 -7.75
CA ASP A 265 0.15 14.10 -9.20
C ASP A 265 -1.29 14.49 -9.58
N VAL A 266 -1.42 15.39 -10.55
CA VAL A 266 -2.71 15.95 -10.95
C VAL A 266 -3.27 15.10 -12.07
N ARG A 267 -4.29 14.27 -11.78
CA ARG A 267 -5.01 13.52 -12.80
C ARG A 267 -6.20 14.31 -13.35
N ARG A 268 -6.47 14.13 -14.63
CA ARG A 268 -7.84 14.26 -15.17
C ARG A 268 -8.58 12.99 -14.77
N ALA A 269 -9.75 13.10 -14.14
CA ALA A 269 -10.53 11.93 -13.76
C ALA A 269 -10.80 11.03 -14.98
N LEU A 270 -10.41 9.75 -14.89
CA LEU A 270 -10.80 8.75 -15.88
C LEU A 270 -12.22 8.27 -15.54
N TYR A 271 -13.16 8.55 -16.44
CA TYR A 271 -14.54 8.05 -16.45
C TYR A 271 -15.52 8.57 -15.37
N THR A 272 -15.36 9.80 -14.91
CA THR A 272 -16.44 10.59 -14.29
C THR A 272 -16.25 12.07 -14.63
N ASP A 273 -17.35 12.79 -14.86
CA ASP A 273 -17.42 14.16 -15.38
C ASP A 273 -16.31 15.11 -14.88
N SER A 274 -15.63 15.73 -15.84
CA SER A 274 -14.89 17.02 -15.85
C SER A 274 -14.00 17.48 -14.68
N ASP A 275 -13.93 16.76 -13.56
CA ASP A 275 -13.17 17.18 -12.39
C ASP A 275 -11.73 16.67 -12.43
N VAL A 276 -10.82 17.56 -12.05
CA VAL A 276 -9.41 17.24 -11.82
C VAL A 276 -9.32 16.52 -10.48
N SER A 277 -8.88 15.26 -10.50
CA SER A 277 -8.60 14.51 -9.27
C SER A 277 -7.13 14.66 -8.92
N VAL A 278 -6.84 15.35 -7.81
CA VAL A 278 -5.47 15.44 -7.29
C VAL A 278 -5.20 14.18 -6.50
N ILE A 279 -4.25 13.37 -6.95
CA ILE A 279 -3.82 12.17 -6.25
C ILE A 279 -2.46 12.48 -5.61
N ALA A 280 -2.46 12.74 -4.31
CA ALA A 280 -1.23 12.85 -3.53
C ALA A 280 -0.98 11.57 -2.75
N PHE A 281 0.24 11.05 -2.84
CA PHE A 281 0.68 9.90 -2.06
C PHE A 281 2.15 9.99 -1.73
N ARG A 282 2.48 9.51 -0.53
CA ARG A 282 3.84 9.13 -0.16
C ARG A 282 4.01 7.63 -0.17
N ARG A 283 5.10 7.12 -0.73
CA ARG A 283 5.40 5.68 -0.88
C ARG A 283 6.87 5.39 -0.59
N VAL A 284 7.14 4.11 -0.36
CA VAL A 284 8.49 3.58 -0.13
C VAL A 284 8.91 2.79 -1.37
N PRO A 285 9.44 3.44 -2.43
CA PRO A 285 9.91 2.73 -3.60
C PRO A 285 11.22 1.99 -3.30
N ILE A 286 11.38 0.84 -3.95
CA ILE A 286 12.64 0.11 -4.03
C ILE A 286 12.85 -0.30 -5.48
N VAL A 287 14.08 -0.18 -5.98
CA VAL A 287 14.39 -0.53 -7.36
C VAL A 287 15.51 -1.57 -7.40
N ASN A 288 15.46 -2.45 -8.39
CA ASN A 288 16.59 -3.30 -8.71
C ASN A 288 16.81 -3.34 -10.22
N GLY A 289 18.04 -3.69 -10.62
CA GLY A 289 18.39 -3.70 -12.02
C GLY A 289 19.76 -4.26 -12.34
N VAL A 290 20.02 -4.41 -13.63
CA VAL A 290 21.34 -4.72 -14.21
C VAL A 290 21.77 -3.49 -15.00
N ASP A 291 23.02 -3.06 -14.84
CA ASP A 291 23.58 -1.88 -15.51
C ASP A 291 22.73 -0.61 -15.34
N LEU A 292 22.03 -0.50 -14.21
CA LEU A 292 21.14 0.63 -13.92
C LEU A 292 22.00 1.86 -13.57
N GLN A 293 21.87 2.90 -14.39
CA GLN A 293 22.62 4.14 -14.22
C GLN A 293 21.79 5.14 -13.41
N ILE A 294 22.05 5.19 -12.09
CA ILE A 294 21.47 6.19 -11.18
C ILE A 294 22.50 7.29 -10.90
N THR A 295 22.24 8.49 -11.39
CA THR A 295 23.05 9.68 -11.10
C THR A 295 22.35 10.54 -10.06
N GLN A 296 23.08 11.47 -9.44
CA GLN A 296 22.49 12.49 -8.58
C GLN A 296 21.49 13.38 -9.34
N GLU A 297 21.62 13.49 -10.66
CA GLU A 297 20.67 14.21 -11.52
C GLU A 297 19.37 13.41 -11.78
N THR A 298 19.43 12.08 -11.76
CA THR A 298 18.28 11.19 -12.02
C THR A 298 17.60 10.67 -10.76
N LEU A 299 18.23 10.74 -9.58
CA LEU A 299 17.57 10.57 -8.28
C LEU A 299 18.24 11.49 -7.25
N PRO A 300 17.91 12.80 -7.25
CA PRO A 300 18.54 13.80 -6.39
C PRO A 300 18.25 13.61 -4.90
N ASN A 301 17.15 12.92 -4.55
CA ASN A 301 16.72 12.73 -3.17
C ASN A 301 16.96 11.27 -2.72
N GLY A 302 18.11 11.04 -2.07
CA GLY A 302 18.37 9.88 -1.20
C GLY A 302 18.26 8.51 -1.89
N HIS A 303 19.23 8.12 -2.71
CA HIS A 303 19.37 6.74 -3.15
C HIS A 303 20.54 6.07 -2.42
N PHE A 304 20.35 4.81 -2.01
CA PHE A 304 21.43 3.99 -1.48
C PHE A 304 21.70 2.84 -2.46
N ARG A 305 22.92 2.78 -3.00
CA ARG A 305 23.36 1.70 -3.88
C ARG A 305 23.99 0.61 -3.04
N SER A 306 23.41 -0.58 -3.06
CA SER A 306 24.08 -1.77 -2.53
C SER A 306 24.47 -2.69 -3.67
N ASN A 307 25.71 -3.17 -3.66
CA ASN A 307 26.15 -4.21 -4.57
C ASN A 307 25.77 -5.57 -3.98
N CYS A 308 24.90 -6.32 -4.66
CA CYS A 308 24.68 -7.71 -4.30
C CYS A 308 25.88 -8.53 -4.81
N PRO A 309 26.61 -9.27 -3.94
CA PRO A 309 27.76 -10.06 -4.39
C PRO A 309 27.34 -11.12 -5.41
N GLU A 310 28.26 -11.46 -6.31
CA GLU A 310 28.10 -12.57 -7.26
C GLU A 310 27.91 -13.89 -6.50
N SER A 311 26.79 -14.56 -6.78
CA SER A 311 26.45 -15.93 -6.40
C SER A 311 26.30 -16.27 -4.89
N ALA A 312 25.06 -16.21 -4.40
CA ALA A 312 24.59 -17.08 -3.30
C ALA A 312 24.12 -18.46 -3.84
N SER A 313 24.82 -18.99 -4.86
CA SER A 313 24.52 -20.30 -5.49
C SER A 313 25.53 -21.39 -5.08
N ALA A 314 26.57 -21.05 -4.31
CA ALA A 314 27.71 -21.93 -4.06
C ALA A 314 27.90 -22.33 -2.59
N ALA A 315 26.81 -22.48 -1.82
CA ALA A 315 26.87 -23.03 -0.46
C ALA A 315 26.58 -24.54 -0.43
N MET A 316 27.33 -25.34 -1.20
CA MET A 316 27.58 -26.76 -0.91
C MET A 316 29.03 -27.13 -1.32
N THR A 317 29.93 -27.16 -0.32
CA THR A 317 31.27 -27.84 -0.24
C THR A 317 32.53 -27.17 -0.88
N PRO A 318 33.76 -27.41 -0.32
CA PRO A 318 34.71 -26.34 0.02
C PRO A 318 36.08 -26.29 -0.72
N SER A 319 36.79 -25.17 -0.50
CA SER A 319 38.26 -24.89 -0.56
C SER A 319 38.92 -24.50 -1.91
N TRP A 320 39.43 -23.26 -2.06
CA TRP A 320 40.80 -22.71 -1.81
C TRP A 320 40.89 -21.23 -2.38
N PRO A 321 41.96 -20.39 -2.20
CA PRO A 321 41.87 -18.94 -2.04
C PRO A 321 42.65 -18.18 -3.16
N PRO A 322 43.04 -16.90 -2.98
CA PRO A 322 42.35 -15.72 -3.45
C PRO A 322 43.00 -15.08 -4.69
N ARG A 323 42.31 -14.14 -5.35
CA ARG A 323 42.96 -13.12 -6.21
C ARG A 323 42.48 -11.72 -5.84
N GLY A 324 43.42 -10.95 -5.29
CA GLY A 324 43.71 -9.52 -5.52
C GLY A 324 42.61 -8.46 -5.37
N PRO A 325 42.89 -7.31 -4.72
CA PRO A 325 41.90 -6.27 -4.49
C PRO A 325 41.64 -5.47 -5.78
N LYS A 326 40.39 -5.09 -6.01
CA LYS A 326 40.00 -4.00 -6.92
C LYS A 326 39.08 -3.02 -6.19
N PRO A 327 39.15 -1.73 -6.55
CA PRO A 327 39.02 -0.63 -5.60
C PRO A 327 37.57 -0.30 -5.23
N ASN A 328 37.38 0.12 -3.98
CA ASN A 328 36.17 0.78 -3.49
C ASN A 328 35.99 2.16 -4.14
N PRO A 329 34.76 2.55 -4.51
CA PRO A 329 34.31 3.91 -4.43
C PRO A 329 33.37 4.07 -3.23
N THR A 330 33.91 4.67 -2.17
CA THR A 330 33.21 5.23 -1.01
C THR A 330 32.40 6.45 -1.44
N PHE A 331 31.09 6.58 -1.17
CA PHE A 331 30.41 7.89 -1.23
C PHE A 331 29.21 8.03 -0.25
N TRP A 332 28.95 9.29 0.07
CA TRP A 332 28.38 9.85 1.30
C TRP A 332 26.84 9.95 1.35
N VAL A 333 26.29 9.89 2.57
CA VAL A 333 24.91 10.27 2.91
C VAL A 333 24.84 11.80 3.05
N ALA A 334 23.96 12.46 2.30
CA ALA A 334 23.60 13.86 2.52
C ALA A 334 22.23 13.92 3.22
N TYR A 335 22.16 14.72 4.28
CA TYR A 335 20.96 15.01 5.08
C TYR A 335 19.93 15.84 4.31
#